data_AF-A0A2D5WDB5-F1
#
_entry.id   AF-A0A2D5WDB5-F1
#
_cell.length_a   1.000
_cell.length_b   1.000
_cell.length_c   1.000
_cell.angle_alpha   90.00
_cell.angle_beta   90.00
_cell.angle_gamma   90.00
#
_symmetry.space_group_name_H-M   'P 1'
#
loop_
_entity.id
_entity.type
_entity.pdbx_description
1 polymer ?
#
loop_
_entity_poly.entity_id
_entity_poly.type
_entity_poly.pdbx_seq_one_letter_code
_entity_poly.pdbx_strand_id
1 'polypeptide(L)'
;MSESRAPKIEKWPFIVGDVALLLMAWLVYYESDPDVPFTGLEAFWCFACVAAGAWVMVLPFLREFQARADLTEARELAASVEKISSLDALAKQIESATEQWLHVEDRANEINATSKEIAGKINAEAREFTEFLQKANDTEKNHLRLEVDKLNRTQVDWVKVVTGMLDHIFALNQAARQSGQEKLVRQLDNFQAACRDVARRVGVVTHLPKPEEAFDADKHQLREPEAEPEAGAKIVGIAAQGLSHQGQVLRKAVVVIEGEEPGQAPPDAGKPKAKAKKKA
;
A
#
# COMPACT_ATOMS: atom_id res chain seq x y z
N MET A 1 30.44 -35.38 45.13
CA MET A 1 30.54 -34.88 46.52
C MET A 1 30.82 -36.05 47.44
N SER A 2 32.09 -36.30 47.72
CA SER A 2 32.53 -37.22 48.77
C SER A 2 33.38 -36.39 49.70
N GLU A 3 32.86 -36.04 50.88
CA GLU A 3 33.66 -35.39 51.91
C GLU A 3 34.71 -36.40 52.41
N SER A 4 35.87 -36.41 51.77
CA SER A 4 37.04 -37.12 52.28
C SER A 4 37.44 -36.48 53.60
N ARG A 5 37.00 -37.09 54.71
CA ARG A 5 37.46 -36.77 56.07
C ARG A 5 38.88 -37.29 56.24
N ALA A 6 39.75 -36.42 56.74
CA ALA A 6 41.13 -36.77 57.10
C ALA A 6 41.14 -38.07 57.93
N PRO A 7 42.01 -39.05 57.60
CA PRO A 7 42.09 -40.30 58.35
C PRO A 7 42.44 -39.97 59.81
N LYS A 8 41.51 -40.23 60.72
CA LYS A 8 41.76 -40.09 62.16
C LYS A 8 42.68 -41.22 62.54
N ILE A 9 43.96 -40.91 62.75
CA ILE A 9 44.90 -41.86 63.32
C ILE A 9 44.37 -42.23 64.70
N GLU A 10 44.15 -43.52 64.94
CA GLU A 10 43.75 -44.02 66.24
C GLU A 10 44.85 -43.69 67.25
N LYS A 11 44.52 -42.86 68.26
CA LYS A 11 45.49 -42.30 69.22
C LYS A 11 45.87 -43.29 70.32
N TRP A 12 45.08 -44.35 70.46
CA TRP A 12 45.22 -45.39 71.47
C TRP A 12 46.58 -46.13 71.47
N PRO A 13 47.16 -46.58 70.35
CA PRO A 13 48.47 -47.25 70.36
C PRO A 13 49.61 -46.36 70.91
N PHE A 14 49.55 -45.05 70.67
CA PHE A 14 50.55 -44.10 71.17
C PHE A 14 50.36 -43.81 72.67
N ILE A 15 49.10 -43.68 73.12
CA ILE A 15 48.76 -43.53 74.55
C ILE A 15 49.15 -44.80 75.32
N VAL A 16 48.89 -45.98 74.77
CA VAL A 16 49.27 -47.27 75.36
C VAL A 16 50.78 -47.40 75.46
N GLY A 17 51.52 -46.96 74.43
CA GLY A 17 52.99 -46.93 74.44
C GLY A 17 53.57 -46.02 75.53
N ASP A 18 53.01 -44.82 75.70
CA ASP A 18 53.41 -43.88 76.76
C ASP A 18 53.10 -44.41 78.16
N VAL A 19 51.89 -44.96 78.37
CA VAL A 19 51.50 -45.60 79.64
C VAL A 19 52.43 -46.79 79.97
N ALA A 20 52.82 -47.59 78.98
CA ALA A 20 53.77 -48.68 79.18
C ALA A 20 55.17 -48.19 79.58
N LEU A 21 55.65 -47.08 78.99
CA LEU A 21 56.93 -46.47 79.35
C LEU A 21 56.89 -45.84 80.75
N LEU A 22 55.79 -45.21 81.15
CA LEU A 22 55.58 -44.70 82.51
C LEU A 22 55.50 -45.83 83.54
N LEU A 23 54.85 -46.96 83.21
CA LEU A 23 54.83 -48.16 84.05
C LEU A 23 56.21 -48.77 84.21
N MET A 24 57.01 -48.82 83.14
CA MET A 24 58.40 -49.27 83.20
C MET A 24 59.27 -48.35 84.07
N ALA A 25 59.11 -47.02 83.96
CA ALA A 25 59.79 -46.05 84.80
C ALA A 25 59.39 -46.20 86.28
N TRP A 26 58.12 -46.47 86.55
CA TRP A 26 57.60 -46.72 87.90
C TRP A 26 58.14 -48.04 88.49
N LEU A 27 58.22 -49.11 87.69
CA LEU A 27 58.83 -50.38 88.11
C LEU A 27 60.30 -50.22 88.48
N VAL A 28 61.07 -49.48 87.67
CA VAL A 28 62.48 -49.17 87.99
C VAL A 28 62.58 -48.40 89.31
N TYR A 29 61.67 -47.48 89.60
CA TYR A 29 61.63 -46.76 90.88
C TYR A 29 61.26 -47.66 92.07
N TYR A 30 60.37 -48.64 91.87
CA TYR A 30 59.91 -49.53 92.94
C TYR A 30 60.95 -50.61 93.30
N GLU A 31 61.74 -51.08 92.33
CA GLU A 31 62.79 -52.08 92.52
C GLU A 31 64.09 -51.47 93.12
N SER A 32 64.23 -50.14 93.14
CA SER A 32 65.38 -49.45 93.76
C SER A 32 65.30 -49.52 95.30
N ASP A 33 66.29 -50.17 95.92
CA ASP A 33 66.42 -50.29 97.38
C ASP A 33 66.49 -48.90 98.07
N PRO A 34 65.72 -48.66 99.15
CA PRO A 34 65.66 -47.35 99.81
C PRO A 34 66.95 -46.93 100.55
N ASP A 35 67.91 -47.86 100.76
CA ASP A 35 69.12 -47.63 101.55
C ASP A 35 70.39 -47.36 100.71
N VAL A 36 70.27 -47.23 99.37
CA VAL A 36 71.41 -46.98 98.46
C VAL A 36 71.22 -45.65 97.71
N PRO A 37 72.24 -44.76 97.64
CA PRO A 37 72.09 -43.52 96.89
C PRO A 37 71.85 -43.82 95.41
N PHE A 38 70.76 -43.28 94.87
CA PHE A 38 70.29 -43.44 93.49
C PHE A 38 71.44 -43.34 92.49
N THR A 39 71.75 -44.45 91.80
CA THR A 39 72.85 -44.50 90.82
C THR A 39 72.49 -43.62 89.63
N GLY A 40 73.38 -42.71 89.19
CA GLY A 40 73.07 -41.75 88.11
C GLY A 40 72.62 -42.38 86.78
N LEU A 41 72.88 -43.68 86.59
CA LEU A 41 72.47 -44.45 85.42
C LEU A 41 70.96 -44.81 85.45
N GLU A 42 70.38 -45.04 86.63
CA GLU A 42 68.93 -45.30 86.80
C GLU A 42 68.11 -44.04 86.56
N ALA A 43 68.57 -42.89 87.08
CA ALA A 43 67.98 -41.58 86.81
C ALA A 43 67.99 -41.24 85.31
N PHE A 44 69.06 -41.60 84.60
CA PHE A 44 69.16 -41.40 83.15
C PHE A 44 68.13 -42.24 82.38
N TRP A 45 67.97 -43.53 82.71
CA TRP A 45 66.99 -44.39 82.05
C TRP A 45 65.54 -43.98 82.31
N CYS A 46 65.24 -43.52 83.53
CA CYS A 46 63.91 -43.00 83.87
C CYS A 46 63.60 -41.73 83.07
N PHE A 47 64.55 -40.80 82.99
CA PHE A 47 64.41 -39.59 82.17
C PHE A 47 64.27 -39.90 80.67
N ALA A 48 65.05 -40.86 80.16
CA ALA A 48 64.97 -41.30 78.77
C ALA A 48 63.60 -41.91 78.44
N CYS A 49 63.01 -42.70 79.35
CA CYS A 49 61.67 -43.28 79.16
C CYS A 49 60.59 -42.20 79.09
N VAL A 50 60.63 -41.20 79.98
CA VAL A 50 59.66 -40.10 79.98
C VAL A 50 59.82 -39.20 78.74
N ALA A 51 61.06 -38.90 78.34
CA ALA A 51 61.34 -38.10 77.15
C ALA A 51 60.88 -38.82 75.86
N ALA A 52 61.11 -40.15 75.77
CA ALA A 52 60.64 -40.96 74.65
C ALA A 52 59.12 -41.05 74.63
N GLY A 53 58.45 -41.22 75.77
CA GLY A 53 57.00 -41.23 75.89
C GLY A 53 56.37 -39.91 75.42
N ALA A 54 56.89 -38.78 75.91
CA ALA A 54 56.48 -37.45 75.46
C ALA A 54 56.69 -37.24 73.95
N TRP A 55 57.80 -37.73 73.39
CA TRP A 55 58.07 -37.67 71.96
C TRP A 55 57.07 -38.50 71.14
N VAL A 56 56.77 -39.72 71.60
CA VAL A 56 55.79 -40.63 70.99
C VAL A 56 54.38 -40.02 71.02
N MET A 57 54.04 -39.26 72.07
CA MET A 57 52.73 -38.61 72.21
C MET A 57 52.54 -37.44 71.23
N VAL A 58 53.60 -36.75 70.81
CA VAL A 58 53.52 -35.57 69.91
C VAL A 58 53.37 -35.98 68.44
N LEU A 59 53.95 -37.10 68.02
CA LEU A 59 53.91 -37.60 66.64
C LEU A 59 52.51 -37.70 66.00
N PRO A 60 51.47 -38.25 66.66
CA PRO A 60 50.14 -38.34 66.06
C PRO A 60 49.51 -36.97 65.78
N PHE A 61 49.80 -35.95 66.60
CA PHE A 61 49.28 -34.60 66.38
C PHE A 61 49.93 -33.93 65.16
N LEU A 62 51.24 -34.03 65.00
CA LEU A 62 51.95 -33.47 63.84
C LEU A 62 51.49 -34.09 62.52
N ARG A 63 51.31 -35.43 62.50
CA ARG A 63 50.77 -36.15 61.33
C ARG A 63 49.34 -35.73 61.02
N GLU A 64 48.51 -35.50 62.04
CA GLU A 64 47.13 -35.04 61.87
C GLU A 64 47.08 -33.60 61.32
N PHE A 65 48.00 -32.71 61.71
CA PHE A 65 48.10 -31.35 61.15
C PHE A 65 48.58 -31.36 59.70
N GLN A 66 49.61 -32.15 59.37
CA GLN A 66 50.10 -32.31 57.99
C GLN A 66 48.99 -32.83 57.07
N ALA A 67 48.31 -33.91 57.48
CA ALA A 67 47.21 -34.46 56.70
C ALA A 67 46.03 -33.48 56.52
N ARG A 68 45.77 -32.61 57.51
CA ARG A 68 44.75 -31.56 57.37
C ARG A 68 45.20 -30.44 56.43
N ALA A 69 46.47 -30.03 56.50
CA ALA A 69 47.05 -29.00 55.63
C ALA A 69 47.06 -29.45 54.15
N ASP A 70 47.50 -30.69 53.89
CA ASP A 70 47.54 -31.27 52.54
C ASP A 70 46.13 -31.36 51.92
N LEU A 71 45.11 -31.69 52.73
CA LEU A 71 43.72 -31.74 52.27
C LEU A 71 43.12 -30.37 51.99
N THR A 72 43.49 -29.34 52.76
CA THR A 72 43.05 -27.96 52.49
C THR A 72 43.68 -27.42 51.21
N GLU A 73 44.98 -27.65 51.02
CA GLU A 73 45.68 -27.25 49.80
C GLU A 73 45.12 -27.97 48.57
N ALA A 74 44.88 -29.29 48.66
CA ALA A 74 44.25 -30.05 47.59
C ALA A 74 42.82 -29.57 47.26
N ARG A 75 42.04 -29.14 48.27
CA ARG A 75 40.70 -28.58 48.06
C ARG A 75 40.74 -27.20 47.41
N GLU A 76 41.67 -26.34 47.80
CA GLU A 76 41.87 -25.03 47.18
C GLU A 76 42.37 -25.16 45.74
N LEU A 77 43.27 -26.11 45.47
CA LEU A 77 43.71 -26.47 44.12
C LEU A 77 42.55 -27.03 43.28
N ALA A 78 41.75 -27.94 43.82
CA ALA A 78 40.57 -28.45 43.11
C ALA A 78 39.55 -27.34 42.79
N ALA A 79 39.26 -26.46 43.75
CA ALA A 79 38.33 -25.34 43.55
C ALA A 79 38.86 -24.30 42.55
N SER A 80 40.17 -24.06 42.52
CA SER A 80 40.78 -23.17 41.52
C SER A 80 40.80 -23.79 40.13
N VAL A 81 41.07 -25.10 40.01
CA VAL A 81 40.96 -25.84 38.74
C VAL A 81 39.53 -25.85 38.21
N GLU A 82 38.53 -26.04 39.08
CA GLU A 82 37.11 -25.96 38.70
C GLU A 82 36.75 -24.56 38.18
N LYS A 83 37.25 -23.50 38.83
CA LYS A 83 37.09 -22.12 38.34
C LYS A 83 37.76 -21.92 36.98
N ILE A 84 38.99 -22.41 36.78
CA ILE A 84 39.68 -22.32 35.48
C ILE A 84 38.89 -23.05 34.38
N SER A 85 38.38 -24.25 34.68
CA SER A 85 37.54 -25.01 33.75
C SER A 85 36.24 -24.28 33.41
N SER A 86 35.61 -23.60 34.39
CA SER A 86 34.40 -22.82 34.15
C SER A 86 34.67 -21.57 33.30
N LEU A 87 35.83 -20.94 33.45
CA LEU A 87 36.26 -19.80 32.62
C LEU A 87 36.56 -20.24 31.19
N ASP A 88 37.17 -21.42 30.98
CA ASP A 88 37.36 -21.99 29.64
C ASP A 88 36.02 -22.29 28.96
N ALA A 89 35.05 -22.83 29.69
CA ALA A 89 33.70 -23.07 29.18
C ALA A 89 32.98 -21.75 28.81
N LEU A 90 33.09 -20.73 29.65
CA LEU A 90 32.52 -19.41 29.39
C LEU A 90 33.21 -18.72 28.21
N ALA A 91 34.53 -18.84 28.08
CA ALA A 91 35.28 -18.32 26.93
C ALA A 91 34.81 -18.96 25.61
N LYS A 92 34.67 -20.30 25.57
CA LYS A 92 34.11 -21.02 24.42
C LYS A 92 32.69 -20.60 24.08
N GLN A 93 31.87 -20.35 25.11
CA GLN A 93 30.50 -19.88 24.91
C GLN A 93 30.47 -18.45 24.34
N ILE A 94 31.36 -17.57 24.80
CA ILE A 94 31.51 -16.21 24.25
C ILE A 94 32.00 -16.26 22.81
N GLU A 95 32.98 -17.10 22.49
CA GLU A 95 33.49 -17.28 21.13
C GLU A 95 32.36 -17.75 20.19
N SER A 96 31.62 -18.79 20.60
CA SER A 96 30.49 -19.29 19.81
C SER A 96 29.35 -18.27 19.67
N ALA A 97 29.03 -17.53 20.74
CA ALA A 97 28.02 -16.47 20.67
C ALA A 97 28.47 -15.32 19.74
N THR A 98 29.77 -15.01 19.72
CA THR A 98 30.35 -13.98 18.84
C THR A 98 30.32 -14.42 17.39
N GLU A 99 30.66 -15.68 17.10
CA GLU A 99 30.54 -16.26 15.75
C GLU A 99 29.08 -16.23 15.25
N GLN A 100 28.13 -16.62 16.11
CA GLN A 100 26.70 -16.52 15.79
C GLN A 100 26.25 -15.07 15.55
N TRP A 101 26.77 -14.11 16.33
CA TRP A 101 26.47 -12.70 16.14
C TRP A 101 26.97 -12.19 14.79
N LEU A 102 28.20 -12.55 14.38
CA LEU A 102 28.74 -12.20 13.06
C LEU A 102 27.87 -12.77 11.94
N HIS A 103 27.42 -14.02 12.08
CA HIS A 103 26.48 -14.61 11.12
C HIS A 103 25.14 -13.88 11.07
N VAL A 104 24.61 -13.43 12.21
CA VAL A 104 23.38 -12.63 12.26
C VAL A 104 23.58 -11.28 11.59
N GLU A 105 24.74 -10.64 11.80
CA GLU A 105 25.08 -9.37 11.14
C GLU A 105 25.17 -9.52 9.62
N ASP A 106 25.81 -10.58 9.12
CA ASP A 106 25.87 -10.91 7.69
C ASP A 106 24.47 -11.13 7.10
N ARG A 107 23.62 -11.90 7.79
CA ARG A 107 22.23 -12.14 7.37
C ARG A 107 21.39 -10.87 7.41
N ALA A 108 21.58 -10.01 8.41
CA ALA A 108 20.91 -8.72 8.48
C ALA A 108 21.32 -7.82 7.30
N ASN A 109 22.59 -7.83 6.92
CA ASN A 109 23.09 -7.11 5.75
C ASN A 109 22.50 -7.65 4.45
N GLU A 110 22.41 -8.97 4.28
CA GLU A 110 21.78 -9.62 3.13
C GLU A 110 20.27 -9.31 3.06
N ILE A 111 19.55 -9.38 4.19
CA ILE A 111 18.12 -9.02 4.27
C ILE A 111 17.93 -7.54 3.94
N ASN A 112 18.81 -6.66 4.39
CA ASN A 112 18.74 -5.23 4.07
C ASN A 112 18.95 -4.99 2.56
N ALA A 113 19.93 -5.67 1.95
CA ALA A 113 20.18 -5.59 0.51
C ALA A 113 18.98 -6.08 -0.32
N THR A 114 18.44 -7.26 0.01
CA THR A 114 17.25 -7.81 -0.66
C THR A 114 16.00 -6.94 -0.43
N SER A 115 15.82 -6.37 0.76
CA SER A 115 14.74 -5.43 1.05
C SER A 115 14.83 -4.17 0.19
N LYS A 116 16.04 -3.63 -0.02
CA LYS A 116 16.25 -2.49 -0.93
C LYS A 116 15.93 -2.85 -2.38
N GLU A 117 16.31 -4.05 -2.83
CA GLU A 117 15.96 -4.54 -4.17
C GLU A 117 14.44 -4.67 -4.36
N ILE A 118 13.76 -5.30 -3.38
CA ILE A 118 12.29 -5.44 -3.39
C ILE A 118 11.62 -4.06 -3.40
N ALA A 119 12.07 -3.13 -2.57
CA ALA A 119 11.56 -1.76 -2.57
C ALA A 119 11.80 -1.05 -3.92
N GLY A 120 12.93 -1.33 -4.57
CA GLY A 120 13.22 -0.87 -5.94
C GLY A 120 12.23 -1.42 -6.95
N LYS A 121 11.97 -2.74 -6.93
CA LYS A 121 11.00 -3.41 -7.80
C LYS A 121 9.58 -2.90 -7.59
N ILE A 122 9.14 -2.74 -6.34
CA ILE A 122 7.82 -2.18 -6.02
C ILE A 122 7.68 -0.76 -6.58
N ASN A 123 8.71 0.09 -6.45
CA ASN A 123 8.68 1.43 -7.01
C ASN A 123 8.67 1.44 -8.55
N ALA A 124 9.39 0.52 -9.19
CA ALA A 124 9.39 0.38 -10.64
C ALA A 124 8.00 -0.08 -11.14
N GLU A 125 7.46 -1.13 -10.53
CA GLU A 125 6.14 -1.68 -10.87
C GLU A 125 5.02 -0.66 -10.62
N ALA A 126 5.08 0.11 -9.52
CA ALA A 126 4.13 1.19 -9.26
C ALA A 126 4.15 2.29 -10.34
N ARG A 127 5.34 2.62 -10.88
CA ARG A 127 5.47 3.55 -12.02
C ARG A 127 4.88 2.96 -13.28
N GLU A 128 5.20 1.70 -13.60
CA GLU A 128 4.65 1.00 -14.76
C GLU A 128 3.13 0.88 -14.70
N PHE A 129 2.55 0.55 -13.54
CA PHE A 129 1.10 0.54 -13.36
C PHE A 129 0.47 1.92 -13.56
N THR A 130 1.12 2.97 -13.07
CA THR A 130 0.64 4.35 -13.25
C THR A 130 0.66 4.73 -14.73
N GLU A 131 1.74 4.43 -15.44
CA GLU A 131 1.87 4.66 -16.87
C GLU A 131 0.86 3.85 -17.68
N PHE A 132 0.64 2.58 -17.32
CA PHE A 132 -0.36 1.72 -17.95
C PHE A 132 -1.77 2.28 -17.75
N LEU A 133 -2.14 2.66 -16.52
CA LEU A 133 -3.45 3.25 -16.24
C LEU A 133 -3.64 4.57 -16.97
N GLN A 134 -2.62 5.42 -17.02
CA GLN A 134 -2.69 6.68 -17.77
C GLN A 134 -2.87 6.43 -19.25
N LYS A 135 -2.09 5.51 -19.84
CA LYS A 135 -2.18 5.16 -21.26
C LYS A 135 -3.51 4.51 -21.63
N ALA A 136 -4.00 3.59 -20.80
CA ALA A 136 -5.31 2.95 -21.00
C ALA A 136 -6.44 3.99 -20.94
N ASN A 137 -6.40 4.86 -19.94
CA ASN A 137 -7.38 5.94 -19.77
C ASN A 137 -7.36 6.92 -20.96
N ASP A 138 -6.19 7.35 -21.41
CA ASP A 138 -6.06 8.24 -22.56
C ASP A 138 -6.56 7.57 -23.86
N THR A 139 -6.29 6.27 -24.03
CA THR A 139 -6.76 5.50 -25.19
C THR A 139 -8.28 5.37 -25.18
N GLU A 140 -8.88 5.00 -24.05
CA GLU A 140 -10.33 4.89 -23.89
C GLU A 140 -11.02 6.25 -24.07
N LYS A 141 -10.48 7.32 -23.47
CA LYS A 141 -11.01 8.67 -23.67
C LYS A 141 -10.98 9.10 -25.12
N ASN A 142 -9.89 8.83 -25.84
CA ASN A 142 -9.79 9.17 -27.26
C ASN A 142 -10.78 8.35 -28.09
N HIS A 143 -10.93 7.06 -27.79
CA HIS A 143 -11.92 6.21 -28.44
C HIS A 143 -13.35 6.71 -28.20
N LEU A 144 -13.72 6.98 -26.95
CA LEU A 144 -15.03 7.49 -26.57
C LEU A 144 -15.32 8.85 -27.20
N ARG A 145 -14.33 9.75 -27.27
CA ARG A 145 -14.48 11.03 -27.97
C ARG A 145 -14.81 10.83 -29.45
N LEU A 146 -14.16 9.89 -30.12
CA LEU A 146 -14.44 9.57 -31.53
C LEU A 146 -15.83 8.97 -31.71
N GLU A 147 -16.28 8.11 -30.79
CA GLU A 147 -17.64 7.57 -30.82
C GLU A 147 -18.69 8.67 -30.62
N VAL A 148 -18.47 9.57 -29.66
CA VAL A 148 -19.33 10.74 -29.43
C VAL A 148 -19.37 11.64 -30.67
N ASP A 149 -18.23 11.94 -31.27
CA ASP A 149 -18.17 12.77 -32.49
C ASP A 149 -18.87 12.10 -33.67
N LYS A 150 -18.75 10.77 -33.80
CA LYS A 150 -19.46 10.00 -34.82
C LYS A 150 -20.98 10.05 -34.60
N LEU A 151 -21.43 9.81 -33.38
CA LEU A 151 -22.85 9.90 -33.03
C LEU A 151 -23.39 11.31 -33.25
N ASN A 152 -22.63 12.35 -32.89
CA ASN A 152 -23.01 13.74 -33.14
C ASN A 152 -23.12 14.05 -34.64
N ARG A 153 -22.21 13.54 -35.48
CA ARG A 153 -22.32 13.69 -36.94
C ARG A 153 -23.58 13.03 -37.48
N THR A 154 -23.83 11.78 -37.08
CA THR A 154 -25.07 11.07 -37.44
C THR A 154 -26.30 11.81 -36.93
N GLN A 155 -26.23 12.40 -35.72
CA GLN A 155 -27.28 13.22 -35.15
C GLN A 155 -27.62 14.42 -36.05
N VAL A 156 -26.60 15.19 -36.42
CA VAL A 156 -26.74 16.35 -37.30
C VAL A 156 -27.34 15.95 -38.64
N ASP A 157 -26.90 14.83 -39.22
CA ASP A 157 -27.37 14.41 -40.54
C ASP A 157 -28.82 13.92 -40.51
N TRP A 158 -29.26 13.15 -39.49
CA TRP A 158 -30.67 12.74 -39.41
C TRP A 158 -31.58 13.95 -39.12
N VAL A 159 -31.14 14.92 -38.32
CA VAL A 159 -31.89 16.16 -38.08
C VAL A 159 -32.10 16.94 -39.38
N LYS A 160 -31.08 17.01 -40.25
CA LYS A 160 -31.22 17.61 -41.59
C LYS A 160 -32.23 16.84 -42.45
N VAL A 161 -32.18 15.51 -42.44
CA VAL A 161 -33.13 14.66 -43.20
C VAL A 161 -34.57 14.91 -42.74
N VAL A 162 -34.82 14.92 -41.42
CA VAL A 162 -36.16 15.18 -40.87
C VAL A 162 -36.61 16.61 -41.16
N THR A 163 -35.72 17.58 -41.06
CA THR A 163 -36.00 18.98 -41.44
C THR A 163 -36.42 19.10 -42.91
N GLY A 164 -35.66 18.50 -43.83
CA GLY A 164 -35.99 18.50 -45.26
C GLY A 164 -37.30 17.79 -45.57
N MET A 165 -37.57 16.65 -44.90
CA MET A 165 -38.86 15.96 -45.02
C MET A 165 -40.02 16.86 -44.57
N LEU A 166 -39.89 17.52 -43.42
CA LEU A 166 -40.92 18.43 -42.90
C LEU A 166 -41.13 19.65 -43.83
N ASP A 167 -40.08 20.13 -44.49
CA ASP A 167 -40.17 21.22 -45.48
C ASP A 167 -40.93 20.79 -46.75
N HIS A 168 -40.66 19.58 -47.26
CA HIS A 168 -41.43 19.04 -48.39
C HIS A 168 -42.90 18.83 -48.04
N ILE A 169 -43.20 18.35 -46.83
CA ILE A 169 -44.57 18.20 -46.35
C ILE A 169 -45.26 19.57 -46.24
N PHE A 170 -44.54 20.60 -45.77
CA PHE A 170 -45.05 21.97 -45.72
C PHE A 170 -45.35 22.53 -47.12
N ALA A 171 -44.41 22.41 -48.04
CA ALA A 171 -44.60 22.85 -49.42
C ALA A 171 -45.79 22.14 -50.10
N LEU A 172 -45.95 20.84 -49.86
CA LEU A 172 -47.08 20.06 -50.37
C LEU A 172 -48.42 20.55 -49.80
N ASN A 173 -48.48 20.81 -48.49
CA ASN A 173 -49.67 21.36 -47.85
C ASN A 173 -50.01 22.76 -48.39
N GLN A 174 -48.99 23.61 -48.61
CA GLN A 174 -49.17 24.94 -49.18
C GLN A 174 -49.67 24.88 -50.63
N ALA A 175 -49.13 23.99 -51.47
CA ALA A 175 -49.60 23.77 -52.83
C ALA A 175 -51.06 23.28 -52.88
N ALA A 176 -51.46 22.40 -51.95
CA ALA A 176 -52.84 21.96 -51.85
C ALA A 176 -53.82 23.08 -51.46
N ARG A 177 -53.40 23.99 -50.56
CA ARG A 177 -54.18 25.19 -50.24
C ARG A 177 -54.37 26.09 -51.46
N GLN A 178 -53.31 26.27 -52.25
CA GLN A 178 -53.38 27.04 -53.51
C GLN A 178 -54.27 26.38 -54.57
N SER A 179 -54.36 25.05 -54.57
CA SER A 179 -55.24 24.31 -55.50
C SER A 179 -56.74 24.49 -55.22
N GLY A 180 -57.15 25.00 -54.04
CA GLY A 180 -58.55 25.23 -53.69
C GLY A 180 -59.41 23.97 -53.44
N GLN A 181 -58.82 22.76 -53.48
CA GLN A 181 -59.55 21.51 -53.26
C GLN A 181 -59.68 21.18 -51.76
N GLU A 182 -60.81 21.53 -51.15
CA GLU A 182 -60.99 21.39 -49.68
C GLU A 182 -60.75 19.98 -49.12
N LYS A 183 -61.16 18.93 -49.85
CA LYS A 183 -60.96 17.54 -49.40
C LYS A 183 -59.47 17.19 -49.31
N LEU A 184 -58.68 17.64 -50.30
CA LEU A 184 -57.24 17.41 -50.34
C LEU A 184 -56.53 18.19 -49.24
N VAL A 185 -56.94 19.45 -49.00
CA VAL A 185 -56.40 20.28 -47.91
C VAL A 185 -56.58 19.59 -46.55
N ARG A 186 -57.80 19.11 -46.24
CA ARG A 186 -58.06 18.40 -44.97
C ARG A 186 -57.22 17.14 -44.81
N GLN A 187 -57.02 16.37 -45.87
CA GLN A 187 -56.18 15.17 -45.83
C GLN A 187 -54.72 15.51 -45.57
N LEU A 188 -54.20 16.55 -46.24
CA LEU A 188 -52.81 16.97 -46.08
C LEU A 188 -52.56 17.70 -44.76
N ASP A 189 -53.55 18.38 -44.19
CA ASP A 189 -53.46 18.95 -42.84
C ASP A 189 -53.32 17.83 -41.79
N ASN A 190 -54.15 16.77 -41.89
CA ASN A 190 -54.06 15.62 -41.00
C ASN A 190 -52.72 14.88 -41.16
N PHE A 191 -52.26 14.68 -42.40
CA PHE A 191 -50.95 14.06 -42.68
C PHE A 191 -49.80 14.90 -42.10
N GLN A 192 -49.82 16.21 -42.32
CA GLN A 192 -48.79 17.11 -41.80
C GLN A 192 -48.76 17.12 -40.27
N ALA A 193 -49.93 17.12 -39.61
CA ALA A 193 -50.02 17.02 -38.16
C ALA A 193 -49.40 15.71 -37.65
N ALA A 194 -49.72 14.57 -38.28
CA ALA A 194 -49.15 13.28 -37.92
C ALA A 194 -47.61 13.26 -38.08
N CYS A 195 -47.08 13.79 -39.18
CA CYS A 195 -45.63 13.87 -39.39
C CYS A 195 -44.94 14.78 -38.37
N ARG A 196 -45.57 15.90 -37.98
CA ARG A 196 -45.06 16.79 -36.92
C ARG A 196 -45.05 16.11 -35.56
N ASP A 197 -46.07 15.32 -35.24
CA ASP A 197 -46.10 14.57 -33.98
C ASP A 197 -45.02 13.48 -33.93
N VAL A 198 -44.73 12.81 -35.06
CA VAL A 198 -43.59 11.88 -35.16
C VAL A 198 -42.27 12.63 -34.98
N ALA A 199 -42.10 13.78 -35.64
CA ALA A 199 -40.89 14.61 -35.49
C ALA A 199 -40.70 15.13 -34.05
N ARG A 200 -41.79 15.45 -33.33
CA ARG A 200 -41.73 15.89 -31.93
C ARG A 200 -41.14 14.83 -31.01
N ARG A 201 -41.41 13.54 -31.26
CA ARG A 201 -40.88 12.42 -30.46
C ARG A 201 -39.36 12.29 -30.54
N VAL A 202 -38.77 12.75 -31.64
CA VAL A 202 -37.32 12.79 -31.83
C VAL A 202 -36.73 14.16 -31.50
N GLY A 203 -37.54 15.07 -30.92
CA GLY A 203 -37.10 16.37 -30.42
C GLY A 203 -37.14 17.50 -31.44
N VAL A 204 -37.62 17.27 -32.67
CA VAL A 204 -37.80 18.32 -33.69
C VAL A 204 -39.20 18.92 -33.58
N VAL A 205 -39.28 20.23 -33.35
CA VAL A 205 -40.54 20.97 -33.18
C VAL A 205 -40.65 22.04 -34.27
N THR A 206 -41.81 22.09 -34.93
CA THR A 206 -42.16 23.10 -35.92
C THR A 206 -42.88 24.28 -35.26
N HIS A 207 -42.45 25.50 -35.56
CA HIS A 207 -43.09 26.75 -35.14
C HIS A 207 -43.77 27.39 -36.35
N LEU A 208 -45.08 27.59 -36.26
CA LEU A 208 -45.87 28.28 -37.28
C LEU A 208 -46.52 29.51 -36.64
N PRO A 209 -46.11 30.72 -37.05
CA PRO A 209 -46.73 31.95 -36.61
C PRO A 209 -48.18 31.99 -37.07
N LYS A 210 -49.09 32.55 -36.28
CA LYS A 210 -50.47 32.72 -36.73
C LYS A 210 -50.56 33.92 -37.68
N PRO A 211 -51.42 33.87 -38.72
CA PRO A 211 -51.77 35.08 -39.46
C PRO A 211 -52.27 36.16 -38.49
N GLU A 212 -51.92 37.43 -38.72
CA GLU A 212 -52.18 38.60 -37.85
C GLU A 212 -51.32 38.69 -36.57
N GLU A 213 -50.40 37.76 -36.32
CA GLU A 213 -49.46 37.86 -35.20
C GLU A 213 -48.38 38.94 -35.49
N ALA A 214 -47.96 39.67 -34.46
CA ALA A 214 -46.92 40.68 -34.58
C ALA A 214 -45.55 40.04 -34.87
N PHE A 215 -44.74 40.69 -35.70
CA PHE A 215 -43.38 40.24 -35.97
C PHE A 215 -42.53 40.19 -34.68
N ASP A 216 -41.82 39.08 -34.47
CA ASP A 216 -40.93 38.81 -33.33
C ASP A 216 -39.56 38.45 -33.92
N ALA A 217 -38.57 39.33 -33.77
CA ALA A 217 -37.24 39.16 -34.37
C ALA A 217 -36.49 37.93 -33.83
N ASP A 218 -36.85 37.39 -32.67
CA ASP A 218 -36.20 36.20 -32.10
C ASP A 218 -36.71 34.90 -32.74
N LYS A 219 -37.97 34.88 -33.21
CA LYS A 219 -38.63 33.69 -33.75
C LYS A 219 -38.88 33.75 -35.24
N HIS A 220 -38.96 34.95 -35.81
CA HIS A 220 -39.34 35.22 -37.19
C HIS A 220 -38.17 35.83 -37.96
N GLN A 221 -38.13 35.54 -39.26
CA GLN A 221 -37.19 36.10 -40.22
C GLN A 221 -37.98 36.55 -41.44
N LEU A 222 -37.63 37.70 -42.02
CA LEU A 222 -38.21 38.15 -43.28
C LEU A 222 -37.63 37.35 -44.46
N ARG A 223 -38.33 37.35 -45.58
CA ARG A 223 -37.88 36.66 -46.81
C ARG A 223 -36.57 37.26 -47.34
N GLU A 224 -36.42 38.58 -47.22
CA GLU A 224 -35.16 39.29 -47.40
C GLU A 224 -34.54 39.59 -46.02
N PRO A 225 -33.39 38.98 -45.66
CA PRO A 225 -32.81 39.12 -44.34
C PRO A 225 -32.25 40.53 -44.04
N GLU A 226 -32.07 41.37 -45.06
CA GLU A 226 -31.58 42.76 -44.94
C GLU A 226 -32.71 43.79 -44.82
N ALA A 227 -33.97 43.38 -45.01
CA ALA A 227 -35.11 44.28 -44.87
C ALA A 227 -35.40 44.55 -43.39
N GLU A 228 -35.57 45.81 -43.01
CA GLU A 228 -36.02 46.19 -41.69
C GLU A 228 -37.56 46.20 -41.66
N PRO A 229 -38.21 45.40 -40.80
CA PRO A 229 -39.67 45.41 -40.68
C PRO A 229 -40.14 46.73 -40.07
N GLU A 230 -41.23 47.29 -40.59
CA GLU A 230 -41.94 48.39 -39.91
C GLU A 230 -42.39 47.95 -38.51
N ALA A 231 -42.27 48.84 -37.52
CA ALA A 231 -42.57 48.55 -36.13
C ALA A 231 -44.03 48.11 -35.95
N GLY A 232 -44.25 46.85 -35.60
CA GLY A 232 -45.60 46.27 -35.44
C GLY A 232 -46.20 45.66 -36.71
N ALA A 233 -45.40 45.44 -37.76
CA ALA A 233 -45.83 44.75 -38.98
C ALA A 233 -46.46 43.39 -38.67
N LYS A 234 -47.63 43.15 -39.27
CA LYS A 234 -48.41 41.92 -39.10
C LYS A 234 -48.01 40.87 -40.12
N ILE A 235 -48.05 39.62 -39.68
CA ILE A 235 -47.77 38.46 -40.53
C ILE A 235 -48.98 38.14 -41.41
N VAL A 236 -48.82 38.23 -42.73
CA VAL A 236 -49.84 37.91 -43.74
C VAL A 236 -49.72 36.46 -44.22
N GLY A 237 -48.50 35.91 -44.21
CA GLY A 237 -48.26 34.55 -44.65
C GLY A 237 -46.96 33.96 -44.14
N ILE A 238 -46.81 32.65 -44.35
CA ILE A 238 -45.60 31.90 -43.98
C ILE A 238 -44.97 31.37 -45.27
N ALA A 239 -43.73 31.77 -45.53
CA ALA A 239 -42.94 31.27 -46.65
C ALA A 239 -42.18 29.98 -46.30
N ALA A 240 -41.69 29.88 -45.05
CA ALA A 240 -41.08 28.65 -44.54
C ALA A 240 -41.33 28.49 -43.04
N GLN A 241 -41.57 27.25 -42.60
CA GLN A 241 -41.80 26.95 -41.19
C GLN A 241 -40.51 27.09 -40.35
N GLY A 242 -40.66 27.58 -39.11
CA GLY A 242 -39.58 27.61 -38.13
C GLY A 242 -39.37 26.22 -37.52
N LEU A 243 -38.14 25.91 -37.14
CA LEU A 243 -37.75 24.60 -36.61
C LEU A 243 -36.81 24.75 -35.42
N SER A 244 -37.02 23.94 -34.38
CA SER A 244 -36.11 23.80 -33.25
C SER A 244 -35.86 22.32 -32.94
N HIS A 245 -34.66 21.97 -32.51
CA HIS A 245 -34.29 20.63 -32.06
C HIS A 245 -33.89 20.67 -30.59
N GLN A 246 -34.61 19.94 -29.74
CA GLN A 246 -34.38 19.87 -28.29
C GLN A 246 -34.27 21.26 -27.61
N GLY A 247 -35.08 22.22 -28.07
CA GLY A 247 -35.10 23.60 -27.54
C GLY A 247 -34.09 24.56 -28.17
N GLN A 248 -33.14 24.07 -28.98
CA GLN A 248 -32.26 24.94 -29.77
C GLN A 248 -32.90 25.29 -31.11
N VAL A 249 -32.93 26.58 -31.47
CA VAL A 249 -33.49 27.05 -32.74
C VAL A 249 -32.57 26.61 -33.88
N LEU A 250 -33.07 25.77 -34.78
CA LEU A 250 -32.37 25.37 -36.00
C LEU A 250 -32.56 26.41 -37.10
N ARG A 251 -33.78 26.93 -37.23
CA ARG A 251 -34.16 27.92 -38.24
C ARG A 251 -35.38 28.72 -37.76
N LYS A 252 -35.34 30.04 -37.91
CA LYS A 252 -36.49 30.94 -37.65
C LYS A 252 -37.58 30.73 -38.71
N ALA A 253 -38.83 31.01 -38.37
CA ALA A 253 -39.91 30.94 -39.35
C ALA A 253 -39.78 32.11 -40.34
N VAL A 254 -39.82 31.82 -41.65
CA VAL A 254 -39.78 32.86 -42.68
C VAL A 254 -41.20 33.33 -42.95
N VAL A 255 -41.46 34.59 -42.63
CA VAL A 255 -42.80 35.21 -42.70
C VAL A 255 -42.86 36.27 -43.78
N VAL A 256 -44.07 36.48 -44.32
CA VAL A 256 -44.40 37.53 -45.29
C VAL A 256 -45.27 38.56 -44.56
N ILE A 257 -44.87 39.83 -44.61
CA ILE A 257 -45.56 40.95 -43.94
C ILE A 257 -46.45 41.73 -44.91
N GLU A 258 -47.39 42.51 -44.36
CA GLU A 258 -48.37 43.31 -45.10
C GLU A 258 -47.66 44.37 -45.97
N GLY A 259 -47.73 44.22 -47.30
CA GLY A 259 -47.00 45.05 -48.28
C GLY A 259 -46.13 44.26 -49.28
N GLU A 260 -45.88 42.97 -49.03
CA GLU A 260 -45.11 42.09 -49.92
C GLU A 260 -46.04 41.07 -50.61
N GLU A 261 -46.02 40.95 -51.94
CA GLU A 261 -46.93 40.05 -52.66
C GLU A 261 -46.67 38.56 -52.36
N PRO A 262 -47.70 37.78 -52.03
CA PRO A 262 -47.56 36.36 -51.75
C PRO A 262 -47.53 35.56 -53.06
N GLY A 263 -46.33 35.26 -53.58
CA GLY A 263 -46.18 34.12 -54.48
C GLY A 263 -45.18 34.30 -55.62
N GLN A 264 -43.88 34.21 -55.33
CA GLN A 264 -42.93 34.22 -56.44
C GLN A 264 -41.68 33.36 -56.32
N ALA A 265 -41.71 32.17 -55.70
CA ALA A 265 -40.57 31.23 -55.69
C ALA A 265 -39.18 31.88 -55.39
N PRO A 266 -38.08 31.14 -55.28
CA PRO A 266 -36.76 31.77 -55.35
C PRO A 266 -36.43 32.06 -56.83
N PRO A 267 -35.84 33.22 -57.19
CA PRO A 267 -35.26 33.37 -58.51
C PRO A 267 -34.16 32.32 -58.69
N ASP A 268 -34.29 31.55 -59.77
CA ASP A 268 -33.37 30.52 -60.23
C ASP A 268 -31.93 31.05 -60.27
N ALA A 269 -31.12 30.70 -59.26
CA ALA A 269 -29.70 31.01 -59.21
C ALA A 269 -28.95 30.08 -60.18
N GLY A 270 -29.09 30.34 -61.48
CA GLY A 270 -28.75 29.32 -62.48
C GLY A 270 -28.44 29.79 -63.89
N LYS A 271 -27.97 31.03 -64.13
CA LYS A 271 -27.31 31.36 -65.41
C LYS A 271 -26.04 32.21 -65.21
N PRO A 272 -24.85 31.66 -65.47
CA PRO A 272 -23.61 32.44 -65.50
C PRO A 272 -23.65 33.45 -66.65
N LYS A 273 -23.49 34.74 -66.35
CA LYS A 273 -23.23 35.78 -67.35
C LYS A 273 -21.93 35.45 -68.09
N ALA A 274 -22.04 35.17 -69.40
CA ALA A 274 -20.90 35.00 -70.29
C ALA A 274 -20.04 36.27 -70.28
N LYS A 275 -18.76 36.13 -69.90
CA LYS A 275 -17.77 37.20 -69.99
C LYS A 275 -17.52 37.54 -71.46
N ALA A 276 -17.83 38.77 -71.86
CA ALA A 276 -17.46 39.31 -73.16
C ALA A 276 -15.92 39.36 -73.27
N LYS A 277 -15.39 38.67 -74.30
CA LYS A 277 -13.99 38.83 -74.74
C LYS A 277 -13.81 40.26 -75.26
N LYS A 278 -12.97 41.07 -74.60
CA LYS A 278 -12.36 42.25 -75.23
C LYS A 278 -11.21 41.79 -76.11
N LYS A 279 -11.31 42.08 -77.41
CA LYS A 279 -10.19 42.14 -78.35
C LYS A 279 -9.46 43.47 -78.13
N ALA A 280 -8.14 43.41 -77.97
CA ALA A 280 -7.13 44.36 -78.44
C ALA A 280 -5.76 43.75 -78.11
#